data_AF-A0A529M365-F1
#
_entry.id   AF-A0A529M365-F1
#
_cell.length_a   1.000
_cell.length_b   1.000
_cell.length_c   1.000
_cell.angle_alpha   90.00
_cell.angle_beta   90.00
_cell.angle_gamma   90.00
#
_symmetry.space_group_name_H-M   'P 1'
#
loop_
_entity.id
_entity.type
_entity.pdbx_description
1 polymer ?
#
loop_
_entity_poly.entity_id
_entity_poly.type
_entity_poly.pdbx_seq_one_letter_code
_entity_poly.pdbx_strand_id
1 'polypeptide(L)' 'MSEPVSPTENEPPPDEAPEPRRREPVFNLPPVVLAAIGICAAVFLLQQYVLDDAQNMVLLYD' A
#
# COMPACT_ATOMS: atom_id res chain seq x y z
N MET A 1 -47.33 -40.65 -5.34
CA MET A 1 -46.69 -39.42 -5.84
C MET A 1 -45.91 -38.86 -4.68
N SER A 2 -44.60 -39.08 -4.64
CA SER A 2 -43.72 -38.50 -3.62
C SER A 2 -43.24 -37.17 -4.16
N GLU A 3 -43.74 -36.09 -3.61
CA GLU A 3 -43.18 -34.75 -3.81
C GLU A 3 -41.74 -34.72 -3.26
N PRO A 4 -40.75 -34.19 -4.00
CA PRO A 4 -39.42 -34.00 -3.45
C PRO A 4 -39.49 -32.88 -2.42
N VAL A 5 -39.17 -33.20 -1.16
CA VAL A 5 -38.93 -32.19 -0.13
C VAL A 5 -37.79 -31.30 -0.61
N SER A 6 -38.11 -30.06 -0.96
CA SER A 6 -37.11 -29.04 -1.27
C SER A 6 -36.20 -28.86 -0.05
N PRO A 7 -34.88 -28.94 -0.21
CA PRO A 7 -33.95 -28.64 0.88
C PRO A 7 -34.24 -27.22 1.38
N THR A 8 -34.53 -27.16 2.67
CA THR A 8 -34.70 -25.97 3.48
C THR A 8 -33.71 -24.86 3.10
N GLU A 9 -34.24 -23.71 2.67
CA GLU A 9 -33.53 -22.45 2.41
C GLU A 9 -33.08 -21.77 3.73
N ASN A 10 -32.41 -22.53 4.61
CA ASN A 10 -31.91 -22.05 5.91
C ASN A 10 -30.62 -22.78 6.33
N GLU A 11 -29.79 -23.21 5.38
CA GLU A 11 -28.40 -23.54 5.67
C GLU A 11 -27.55 -22.26 5.52
N PRO A 12 -26.91 -21.77 6.60
CA PRO A 12 -25.86 -20.76 6.45
C PRO A 12 -24.80 -21.35 5.51
N PRO A 13 -24.29 -20.59 4.53
CA PRO A 13 -23.22 -21.08 3.68
C PRO A 13 -22.05 -21.55 4.56
N PRO A 14 -21.35 -22.63 4.17
CA PRO A 14 -20.25 -23.17 4.95
C PRO A 14 -19.24 -22.06 5.17
N ASP A 15 -18.94 -21.83 6.45
CA ASP A 15 -17.95 -20.90 7.00
C ASP A 15 -16.84 -20.63 5.97
N GLU A 16 -17.00 -19.53 5.22
CA GLU A 16 -16.08 -19.15 4.15
C GLU A 16 -14.74 -18.89 4.83
N ALA A 17 -13.82 -19.86 4.71
CA ALA A 17 -12.46 -19.71 5.14
C ALA A 17 -11.98 -18.32 4.71
N PRO A 18 -11.49 -17.47 5.62
CA PRO A 18 -11.25 -16.06 5.32
C PRO A 18 -10.38 -15.99 4.07
N GLU A 19 -10.98 -15.46 2.98
CA GLU A 19 -10.28 -15.34 1.71
C GLU A 19 -8.91 -14.72 1.97
N PRO A 20 -7.82 -15.26 1.39
CA PRO A 20 -6.50 -14.67 1.56
C PRO A 20 -6.62 -13.21 1.14
N ARG A 21 -6.51 -12.27 2.10
CA ARG A 21 -6.60 -10.83 1.86
C ARG A 21 -5.76 -10.52 0.64
N ARG A 22 -6.42 -10.30 -0.51
CA ARG A 22 -5.75 -9.96 -1.75
C ARG A 22 -5.01 -8.66 -1.46
N ARG A 23 -3.70 -8.76 -1.27
CA ARG A 23 -2.82 -7.61 -1.15
C ARG A 23 -2.85 -6.96 -2.52
N GLU A 24 -3.68 -5.95 -2.66
CA GLU A 24 -3.68 -5.10 -3.83
C GLU A 24 -2.24 -4.66 -4.09
N PRO A 25 -1.74 -4.72 -5.33
CA PRO A 25 -0.38 -4.34 -5.62
C PRO A 25 -0.16 -2.89 -5.18
N VAL A 26 0.84 -2.67 -4.34
CA VAL A 26 1.27 -1.35 -3.83
C VAL A 26 1.67 -0.39 -4.95
N PHE A 27 1.74 -0.88 -6.19
CA PHE A 27 2.04 -0.14 -7.40
C PHE A 27 0.88 0.73 -7.93
N ASN A 28 -0.31 0.69 -7.32
CA ASN A 28 -1.35 1.69 -7.58
C ASN A 28 -1.09 3.01 -6.83
N LEU A 29 0.16 3.46 -6.79
CA LEU A 29 0.48 4.78 -6.24
C LEU A 29 0.37 5.81 -7.36
N PRO A 30 -0.37 6.91 -7.15
CA PRO A 30 -0.38 8.01 -8.10
C PRO A 30 1.06 8.43 -8.45
N PRO A 31 1.38 8.68 -9.72
CA PRO A 31 2.74 9.05 -10.14
C PRO A 31 3.35 10.21 -9.33
N VAL A 32 2.49 11.13 -8.86
CA VAL A 32 2.88 12.24 -7.99
C VAL A 32 3.47 11.78 -6.65
N VAL A 33 2.96 10.71 -6.06
CA VAL A 33 3.46 10.18 -4.77
C VAL A 33 4.84 9.55 -4.98
N LEU A 34 5.02 8.80 -6.07
CA LEU A 34 6.33 8.24 -6.43
C LEU A 34 7.35 9.34 -6.70
N ALA A 35 6.94 10.42 -7.39
CA ALA A 35 7.80 11.57 -7.63
C ALA A 35 8.21 12.25 -6.32
N ALA A 36 7.28 12.44 -5.37
CA ALA A 36 7.57 13.03 -4.07
C ALA A 36 8.57 12.18 -3.27
N ILE A 37 8.38 10.86 -3.22
CA ILE A 37 9.33 9.94 -2.57
C ILE A 37 10.71 10.03 -3.22
N GLY A 38 10.76 10.05 -4.55
CA GLY A 38 12.01 10.17 -5.31
C GLY A 38 12.75 11.48 -5.01
N ILE A 39 12.04 12.60 -4.93
CA ILE A 39 12.61 13.90 -4.58
C ILE A 39 13.17 13.87 -3.16
N CYS A 40 12.41 13.36 -2.18
CA CYS A 40 12.87 13.25 -0.80
C CYS A 40 14.14 12.39 -0.68
N ALA A 41 14.17 11.24 -1.37
CA ALA A 41 15.33 10.37 -1.39
C ALA A 41 16.55 11.05 -2.02
N ALA A 42 16.37 11.76 -3.15
CA ALA A 42 17.45 12.48 -3.81
C ALA A 42 18.03 13.60 -2.92
N VAL A 43 17.17 14.39 -2.27
CA VAL A 43 17.59 15.43 -1.32
C VAL A 43 18.38 14.80 -0.16
N PHE A 44 17.88 13.72 0.43
CA PHE A 44 18.57 13.02 1.52
C PHE A 44 19.97 12.53 1.12
N LEU A 45 20.10 11.96 -0.08
CA LEU A 45 21.39 11.49 -0.58
C LEU A 45 22.36 12.64 -0.85
N LEU A 46 21.88 13.76 -1.40
CA LEU A 46 22.70 14.95 -1.58
C LEU A 46 23.23 15.47 -0.24
N GLN A 47 22.36 15.55 0.77
CA GLN A 47 22.76 15.99 2.11
C GLN A 47 23.81 15.07 2.75
N GLN A 48 23.70 13.75 2.56
CA GLN A 48 24.62 12.79 3.20
C GLN A 48 25.95 12.59 2.47
N TYR A 49 25.97 12.70 1.14
CA TYR A 49 27.12 12.26 0.35
C TYR A 49 27.77 13.37 -0.48
N VAL A 50 27.10 14.52 -0.64
CA VAL A 50 27.60 15.63 -1.47
C VAL A 50 27.83 16.88 -0.64
N LEU A 51 26.92 17.22 0.27
CA LEU A 51 27.03 18.41 1.10
C LEU A 51 27.89 18.14 2.34
N ASP A 52 28.79 19.07 2.64
CA ASP A 52 29.51 19.14 3.93
C ASP A 52 28.59 19.73 5.02
N ASP A 53 28.88 19.50 6.31
CA ASP A 53 28.01 19.90 7.44
C ASP A 53 27.60 21.38 7.40
N ALA A 54 28.51 22.24 6.93
CA ALA A 54 28.25 23.67 6.77
C ALA A 54 27.25 24.01 5.65
N GLN A 55 27.18 23.20 4.59
CA GLN A 55 26.25 23.40 3.47
C GLN A 55 24.86 22.84 3.78
N ASN A 56 24.78 21.78 4.59
CA ASN A 56 23.52 21.19 4.99
C ASN A 56 22.69 22.14 5.90
N MET A 57 23.38 22.89 6.77
CA MET A 57 22.76 23.95 7.57
C MET A 57 22.08 25.03 6.72
N VAL A 58 22.67 25.42 5.58
CA VAL A 58 22.09 26.45 4.70
C VAL A 58 20.85 25.94 3.96
N LEU A 59 20.87 24.72 3.44
CA LEU A 59 19.72 24.14 2.72
C LEU A 59 18.46 23.95 3.60
N LEU A 60 18.64 23.77 4.91
CA LEU A 60 17.55 23.50 5.85
C LEU A 60 17.03 24.75 6.57
N TYR A 61 17.85 25.79 6.72
CA TYR A 61 17.54 26.98 7.53
C TYR A 61 17.38 28.30 6.76
N ASP A 62 17.78 28.37 5.48
CA ASP A 62 17.63 29.55 4.61
C ASP A 62 16.69 29.24 3.43
#